data_AF-A0A7S0GLF2-F1
#
_entry.id   AF-A0A7S0GLF2-F1
#
_cell.length_a   1.000
_cell.length_b   1.000
_cell.length_c   1.000
_cell.angle_alpha   90.00
_cell.angle_beta   90.00
_cell.angle_gamma   90.00
#
_symmetry.space_group_name_H-M   'P 1'
#
loop_
_entity.id
_entity.type
_entity.pdbx_description
1 polymer ?
#
loop_
_entity_poly.entity_id
_entity_poly.type
_entity_poly.pdbx_seq_one_letter_code
_entity_poly.pdbx_strand_id
1 'polypeptide(L)'
;IDDLVMSCMDPSSPASQTPLLWYLGVRAGEIYERQHGYFPGSQTNATSKMIESDSKKVQSILVKLVTNMKLNSEDLIQTCIVASNDIASEIVRFGNCEIHNISSVVGGVASQEAVKLLTKQYTLLDNTYIYN
;
A
#
# COMPACT_ATOMS: atom_id res chain seq x y z
N ILE A 1 -8.77 4.99 14.41
CA ILE A 1 -7.44 4.64 14.96
C ILE A 1 -7.50 3.22 15.47
N ASP A 2 -8.51 2.90 16.29
CA ASP A 2 -8.73 1.55 16.84
C ASP A 2 -8.73 0.43 15.77
N ASP A 3 -9.41 0.59 14.63
CA ASP A 3 -9.39 -0.43 13.56
C ASP A 3 -8.02 -0.65 12.92
N LEU A 4 -7.22 0.41 12.79
CA LEU A 4 -5.86 0.31 12.23
C LEU A 4 -4.91 -0.36 13.23
N VAL A 5 -5.10 -0.09 14.53
CA VAL A 5 -4.35 -0.76 15.60
C VAL A 5 -4.73 -2.23 15.66
N MET A 6 -6.02 -2.58 15.58
CA MET A 6 -6.49 -3.96 15.50
C MET A 6 -5.89 -4.70 14.29
N SER A 7 -5.76 -4.02 13.15
CA SER A 7 -5.11 -4.58 11.95
C SER A 7 -3.62 -4.90 12.12
N CYS A 8 -2.95 -4.32 13.13
CA CYS A 8 -1.56 -4.64 13.49
C CYS A 8 -1.44 -5.85 14.44
N MET A 9 -2.52 -6.25 15.13
CA MET A 9 -2.49 -7.25 16.20
C MET A 9 -2.56 -8.69 15.70
N ASP A 10 -3.07 -8.93 14.49
CA ASP A 10 -3.12 -10.25 13.84
C ASP A 10 -2.44 -10.19 12.46
N PRO A 11 -1.09 -10.15 12.43
CA PRO A 11 -0.37 -10.05 11.18
C PRO A 11 -0.52 -11.32 10.36
N SER A 12 -0.50 -11.17 9.04
CA SER A 12 -0.48 -12.31 8.14
C SER A 12 0.79 -13.16 8.35
N SER A 13 0.75 -14.43 7.96
CA SER A 13 1.94 -15.28 7.95
C SER A 13 2.36 -15.50 6.49
N PRO A 14 3.45 -14.86 6.01
CA PRO A 14 4.43 -14.03 6.71
C PRO A 14 3.98 -12.57 6.95
N ALA A 15 4.55 -11.93 7.98
CA ALA A 15 4.11 -10.60 8.48
C ALA A 15 4.19 -9.48 7.43
N SER A 16 5.13 -9.56 6.49
CA SER A 16 5.28 -8.61 5.36
C SER A 16 4.08 -8.59 4.41
N GLN A 17 3.25 -9.64 4.42
CA GLN A 17 2.05 -9.76 3.60
C GLN A 17 0.82 -9.15 4.26
N THR A 18 0.97 -8.57 5.45
CA THR A 18 -0.17 -7.94 6.15
C THR A 18 -0.75 -6.82 5.28
N PRO A 19 -2.06 -6.87 4.93
CA PRO A 19 -2.69 -5.93 4.01
C PRO A 19 -2.50 -4.45 4.34
N LEU A 20 -2.47 -4.12 5.64
CA LEU A 20 -2.25 -2.76 6.12
C LEU A 20 -0.92 -2.17 5.61
N LEU A 21 0.15 -2.96 5.52
CA LEU A 21 1.46 -2.51 5.07
C LEU A 21 1.41 -2.01 3.61
N TRP A 22 0.69 -2.74 2.77
CA TRP A 22 0.52 -2.43 1.35
C TRP A 22 -0.41 -1.23 1.14
N TYR A 23 -1.46 -1.11 1.95
CA TYR A 23 -2.25 0.11 2.01
C TYR A 23 -1.37 1.33 2.32
N LEU A 24 -0.54 1.28 3.36
CA LEU A 24 0.37 2.37 3.72
C LEU A 24 1.37 2.67 2.59
N GLY A 25 1.89 1.62 1.92
CA GLY A 25 2.77 1.71 0.75
C GLY A 25 2.16 2.51 -0.40
N VAL A 26 0.95 2.12 -0.83
CA VAL A 26 0.22 2.81 -1.92
C VAL A 26 -0.05 4.27 -1.55
N ARG A 27 -0.48 4.54 -0.32
CA ARG A 27 -0.72 5.91 0.16
C ARG A 27 0.55 6.76 0.15
N ALA A 28 1.71 6.19 0.48
CA ALA A 28 2.99 6.88 0.38
C ALA A 28 3.38 7.18 -1.08
N GLY A 29 3.12 6.26 -2.01
CA GLY A 29 3.29 6.46 -3.45
C GLY A 29 2.45 7.62 -3.99
N GLU A 30 1.17 7.70 -3.63
CA GLU A 30 0.31 8.82 -4.02
C GLU A 30 0.79 10.16 -3.45
N ILE A 31 1.26 10.17 -2.20
CA ILE A 31 1.81 11.40 -1.58
C ILE A 31 3.09 11.81 -2.31
N TYR A 32 3.95 10.85 -2.67
CA TYR A 32 5.15 11.11 -3.47
C TYR A 32 4.78 11.77 -4.80
N GLU A 33 3.79 11.21 -5.51
CA GLU A 33 3.33 11.73 -6.79
C GLU A 33 2.81 13.16 -6.68
N ARG A 34 2.01 13.48 -5.67
CA ARG A 34 1.56 14.85 -5.41
C ARG A 34 2.70 15.83 -5.13
N GLN A 35 3.81 15.37 -4.56
CA GLN A 35 4.97 16.20 -4.23
C GLN A 35 5.94 16.41 -5.39
N HIS A 36 6.10 15.40 -6.26
CA HIS A 36 7.13 15.39 -7.31
C HIS A 36 6.57 15.50 -8.73
N GLY A 37 5.26 15.32 -8.92
CA GLY A 37 4.58 15.37 -10.22
C GLY A 37 4.67 14.08 -11.04
N TYR A 38 5.21 13.00 -10.48
CA TYR A 38 5.27 11.67 -11.09
C TYR A 38 5.29 10.58 -10.02
N PHE A 39 4.78 9.39 -10.34
CA PHE A 39 4.80 8.25 -9.42
C PHE A 39 6.21 7.65 -9.29
N PRO A 40 6.68 7.24 -8.10
CA PRO A 40 8.04 6.72 -7.93
C PRO A 40 8.32 5.54 -8.87
N GLY A 41 9.47 5.55 -9.56
CA GLY A 41 9.86 4.48 -10.49
C GLY A 41 9.14 4.46 -11.84
N SER A 42 8.19 5.36 -12.11
CA SER A 42 7.46 5.43 -13.39
C SER A 42 8.23 6.08 -14.55
N GLN A 43 9.40 6.68 -14.29
CA GLN A 43 10.15 7.42 -15.30
C GLN A 43 10.80 6.49 -16.33
N THR A 44 10.57 6.75 -17.62
CA THR A 44 11.08 5.94 -18.74
C THR A 44 12.62 5.90 -18.83
N ASN A 45 13.30 6.96 -18.38
CA ASN A 45 14.77 7.07 -18.40
C ASN A 45 15.41 6.81 -17.02
N ALA A 46 14.71 6.11 -16.12
CA ALA A 46 15.18 5.90 -14.76
C ALA A 46 16.50 5.11 -14.74
N THR A 47 17.54 5.74 -14.21
CA THR A 47 18.80 5.05 -13.88
C THR A 47 18.65 4.36 -12.51
N SER A 48 19.42 3.29 -12.26
CA SER A 48 19.46 2.59 -10.96
C SER A 48 19.61 3.54 -9.76
N LYS A 49 20.44 4.59 -9.90
CA LYS A 49 20.62 5.64 -8.87
C LYS A 49 19.35 6.45 -8.58
N MET A 50 18.50 6.70 -9.60
CA MET A 50 17.25 7.44 -9.43
C MET A 50 16.21 6.58 -8.71
N ILE A 51 16.13 5.29 -9.06
CA ILE A 51 15.25 4.30 -8.40
C ILE A 51 15.60 4.19 -6.90
N GLU A 52 16.89 4.10 -6.57
CA GLU A 52 17.34 4.05 -5.18
C GLU A 52 17.02 5.36 -4.43
N SER A 53 17.15 6.50 -5.09
CA SER A 53 16.77 7.80 -4.51
C SER A 53 15.27 7.91 -4.25
N ASP A 54 14.44 7.44 -5.19
CA ASP A 54 12.98 7.42 -5.05
C ASP A 54 12.56 6.50 -3.89
N SER A 55 13.18 5.32 -3.76
CA SER A 55 12.93 4.40 -2.64
C SER A 55 13.19 5.05 -1.29
N LYS A 56 14.33 5.74 -1.12
CA LYS A 56 14.64 6.48 0.12
C LYS A 56 13.62 7.58 0.43
N LYS A 57 13.15 8.30 -0.60
CA LYS A 57 12.14 9.34 -0.44
C LYS A 57 10.78 8.76 -0.04
N VAL A 58 10.33 7.69 -0.71
CA VAL A 58 9.09 6.96 -0.36
C VAL A 58 9.15 6.45 1.07
N GLN A 59 10.29 5.89 1.48
CA GLN A 59 10.52 5.45 2.86
C GLN A 59 10.39 6.58 3.87
N SER A 60 10.94 7.77 3.57
CA SER A 60 10.77 8.94 4.44
C SER A 60 9.31 9.40 4.55
N ILE A 61 8.51 9.22 3.48
CA ILE A 61 7.09 9.55 3.47
C ILE A 61 6.31 8.52 4.30
N LEU A 62 6.63 7.23 4.17
CA LEU A 62 6.04 6.16 4.98
C LEU A 62 6.21 6.42 6.47
N VAL A 63 7.44 6.68 6.92
CA VAL A 63 7.73 6.95 8.34
C VAL A 63 6.94 8.18 8.85
N LYS A 64 6.85 9.24 8.04
CA LYS A 64 6.02 10.43 8.38
C LYS A 64 4.53 10.07 8.46
N LEU A 65 4.03 9.26 7.54
CA LEU A 65 2.63 8.87 7.48
C LEU A 65 2.23 8.02 8.69
N VAL A 66 3.05 7.02 9.04
CA VAL A 66 2.85 6.19 10.24
C VAL A 66 2.87 7.05 11.51
N THR A 67 3.78 8.02 11.58
CA THR A 67 3.87 8.96 12.71
C THR A 67 2.60 9.80 12.84
N ASN A 68 2.09 10.32 11.72
CA ASN A 68 0.85 11.09 11.70
C ASN A 68 -0.38 10.24 12.08
N MET A 69 -0.37 8.95 11.73
CA MET A 69 -1.43 8.00 12.07
C MET A 69 -1.31 7.42 13.49
N LYS A 70 -0.25 7.78 14.25
CA LYS A 70 0.04 7.30 15.61
C LYS A 70 0.23 5.77 15.69
N LEU A 71 0.75 5.15 14.63
CA LEU A 71 1.01 3.71 14.57
C LEU A 71 2.47 3.34 14.90
N ASN A 72 3.29 4.31 15.30
CA ASN A 72 4.72 4.12 15.58
C ASN A 72 4.99 3.14 16.73
N SER A 73 4.03 2.91 17.62
CA SER A 73 4.21 2.02 18.78
C SER A 73 4.04 0.54 18.45
N GLU A 74 3.55 0.21 17.24
CA GLU A 74 3.25 -1.17 16.84
C GLU A 74 4.49 -1.91 16.34
N ASP A 75 4.70 -3.14 16.82
CA ASP A 75 5.89 -3.94 16.50
C ASP A 75 5.96 -4.32 15.01
N LEU A 76 4.81 -4.65 14.41
CA LEU A 76 4.67 -4.91 12.97
C LEU A 76 5.21 -3.75 12.13
N ILE A 77 4.85 -2.53 12.53
CA ILE A 77 5.23 -1.30 11.83
C ILE A 77 6.71 -1.01 12.03
N GLN A 78 7.23 -1.17 13.25
CA GLN A 78 8.66 -1.01 13.52
C GLN A 78 9.50 -1.98 12.69
N THR A 79 9.09 -3.25 12.63
CA THR A 79 9.83 -4.29 11.92
C THR A 79 9.72 -4.15 10.40
N CYS A 80 8.51 -4.01 9.86
CA CYS A 80 8.28 -4.07 8.41
C CYS A 80 8.38 -2.71 7.71
N ILE A 81 8.20 -1.58 8.42
CA ILE A 81 8.26 -0.24 7.83
C ILE A 81 9.48 0.52 8.33
N VAL A 82 9.78 0.56 9.63
CA VAL A 82 10.89 1.42 10.11
C VAL A 82 12.25 0.77 9.90
N ALA A 83 12.37 -0.52 10.23
CA ALA A 83 13.61 -1.27 10.13
C ALA A 83 13.88 -1.85 8.72
N SER A 84 12.84 -2.02 7.90
CA SER A 84 12.95 -2.53 6.52
C SER A 84 12.54 -1.47 5.49
N ASN A 85 13.14 -1.55 4.30
CA ASN A 85 12.83 -0.71 3.14
C ASN A 85 12.08 -1.51 2.05
N ASP A 86 11.66 -2.74 2.33
CA ASP A 86 11.11 -3.66 1.32
C ASP A 86 9.85 -3.08 0.66
N ILE A 87 8.90 -2.58 1.47
CA ILE A 87 7.67 -1.99 0.97
C ILE A 87 7.96 -0.78 0.06
N ALA A 88 8.84 0.14 0.49
CA ALA A 88 9.17 1.31 -0.31
C ALA A 88 9.88 0.92 -1.62
N SER A 89 10.79 -0.04 -1.56
CA SER A 89 11.48 -0.56 -2.75
C SER A 89 10.50 -1.21 -3.73
N GLU A 90 9.49 -1.93 -3.21
CA GLU A 90 8.51 -2.61 -4.04
C GLU A 90 7.53 -1.62 -4.68
N ILE A 91 7.10 -0.58 -3.96
CA ILE A 91 6.27 0.50 -4.53
C ILE A 91 7.00 1.19 -5.70
N VAL A 92 8.30 1.43 -5.57
CA VAL A 92 9.11 1.99 -6.68
C VAL A 92 9.24 0.97 -7.81
N ARG A 93 9.41 -0.32 -7.49
CA ARG A 93 9.49 -1.40 -8.49
C ARG A 93 8.20 -1.52 -9.31
N PHE A 94 7.03 -1.31 -8.71
CA PHE A 94 5.75 -1.33 -9.42
C PHE A 94 5.66 -0.23 -10.47
N GLY A 95 6.30 0.93 -10.25
CA GLY A 95 6.43 1.99 -11.26
C GLY A 95 5.10 2.49 -11.84
N ASN A 96 4.01 2.42 -11.06
CA ASN A 96 2.65 2.73 -11.49
C ASN A 96 2.10 1.88 -12.65
N CYS A 97 2.59 0.64 -12.80
CA CYS A 97 2.07 -0.26 -13.82
C CYS A 97 0.69 -0.84 -13.42
N GLU A 98 -0.15 -1.07 -14.43
CA GLU A 98 -1.41 -1.79 -14.28
C GLU A 98 -1.33 -3.14 -15.00
N ILE A 99 -1.27 -4.23 -14.23
CA ILE A 99 -1.11 -5.57 -14.78
C ILE A 99 -2.49 -6.22 -14.98
N HIS A 100 -2.76 -6.66 -16.21
CA HIS A 100 -4.07 -7.16 -16.64
C HIS A 100 -4.68 -8.24 -15.74
N ASN A 101 -3.87 -9.18 -15.25
CA ASN A 101 -4.35 -10.25 -14.37
C ASN A 101 -4.79 -9.71 -12.99
N ILE A 102 -4.04 -8.78 -12.40
CA ILE A 102 -4.39 -8.13 -11.14
C ILE A 102 -5.66 -7.28 -11.31
N SER A 103 -5.73 -6.48 -12.39
CA SER A 103 -6.95 -5.71 -12.71
C SER A 103 -8.17 -6.61 -12.92
N SER A 104 -8.00 -7.78 -13.53
CA SER A 104 -9.09 -8.74 -13.73
C SER A 104 -9.62 -9.30 -12.41
N VAL A 105 -8.74 -9.64 -11.46
CA VAL A 105 -9.13 -10.13 -10.13
C VAL A 105 -9.87 -9.02 -9.36
N VAL A 106 -9.28 -7.83 -9.26
CA VAL A 106 -9.87 -6.70 -8.54
C VAL A 106 -11.19 -6.26 -9.17
N GLY A 107 -11.28 -6.24 -10.51
CA GLY A 107 -12.50 -5.94 -11.25
C GLY A 107 -13.62 -6.97 -11.01
N GLY A 108 -13.26 -8.26 -10.89
CA GLY A 108 -14.20 -9.32 -10.50
C GLY A 108 -14.80 -9.08 -9.11
N VAL A 109 -13.97 -8.77 -8.12
CA VAL A 109 -14.44 -8.43 -6.76
C VAL A 109 -15.32 -7.16 -6.78
N ALA A 110 -14.85 -6.09 -7.42
CA ALA A 110 -15.57 -4.81 -7.48
C ALA A 110 -16.94 -4.94 -8.17
N SER A 111 -17.02 -5.68 -9.28
CA SER A 111 -18.28 -5.93 -9.98
C SER A 111 -19.28 -6.70 -9.12
N GLN A 112 -18.82 -7.70 -8.35
CA GLN A 112 -19.68 -8.43 -7.44
C GLN A 112 -20.19 -7.54 -6.30
N GLU A 113 -19.35 -6.68 -5.72
CA GLU A 113 -19.79 -5.70 -4.71
C GLU A 113 -20.85 -4.73 -5.27
N ALA A 114 -20.71 -4.31 -6.54
CA ALA A 114 -21.72 -3.50 -7.20
C ALA A 114 -23.06 -4.25 -7.34
N VAL A 115 -23.05 -5.53 -7.71
CA VAL A 115 -24.27 -6.36 -7.78
C VAL A 115 -24.93 -6.50 -6.41
N LYS A 116 -24.15 -6.78 -5.35
CA LYS A 116 -24.66 -6.85 -3.97
C LYS A 116 -25.35 -5.55 -3.56
N LEU A 117 -24.72 -4.41 -3.86
CA LEU A 117 -25.27 -3.08 -3.56
C LEU A 117 -26.58 -2.81 -4.30
N LEU A 118 -26.62 -3.09 -5.61
CA LEU A 118 -27.79 -2.82 -6.46
C LEU A 118 -28.99 -3.70 -6.11
N THR A 119 -28.74 -4.98 -5.88
CA THR A 119 -29.79 -5.96 -5.59
C THR A 119 -30.25 -5.93 -4.13
N LYS A 120 -29.45 -5.31 -3.25
CA LYS A 120 -29.59 -5.39 -1.79
C LYS A 120 -29.59 -6.84 -1.30
N GLN A 121 -28.88 -7.71 -2.00
CA GLN A 121 -28.68 -9.11 -1.62
C GLN A 121 -27.24 -9.28 -1.14
N TYR A 122 -27.06 -10.13 -0.11
CA TYR A 122 -25.79 -10.39 0.56
C TYR A 122 -25.22 -9.19 1.35
N THR A 123 -24.14 -9.45 2.08
CA THR A 123 -23.41 -8.45 2.87
C THR A 123 -22.24 -7.90 2.03
N LEU A 124 -22.10 -6.57 2.04
CA LEU A 124 -20.99 -5.85 1.41
C LEU A 124 -19.70 -6.05 2.20
N LEU A 125 -18.57 -5.92 1.51
CA LEU A 125 -17.28 -5.76 2.17
C LEU A 125 -17.30 -4.53 3.07
N ASP A 126 -16.77 -4.69 4.27
CA ASP A 126 -16.64 -3.59 5.21
C ASP A 126 -15.33 -2.83 4.94
N ASN A 127 -15.47 -1.54 4.69
CA ASN A 127 -14.37 -0.60 4.47
C ASN A 127 -13.45 -0.92 3.27
N THR A 128 -12.22 -1.36 3.49
CA THR A 128 -11.15 -1.42 2.47
C THR A 128 -10.69 -2.85 2.25
N TYR A 129 -10.75 -3.31 1.00
CA TYR A 129 -10.17 -4.58 0.56
C TYR A 129 -8.82 -4.33 -0.13
N ILE A 130 -7.79 -5.04 0.30
CA ILE A 130 -6.45 -5.02 -0.28
C ILE A 130 -6.11 -6.43 -0.73
N TYR A 131 -5.60 -6.53 -1.96
CA TYR A 131 -5.18 -7.79 -2.58
C TYR A 131 -3.67 -7.74 -2.83
N ASN A 132 -2.97 -8.79 -2.40
CA ASN A 132 -1.56 -9.04 -2.65
C ASN A 132 -1.35 -10.54 -2.84
#